data_AF-A0A7W4P6X9-F1
#
_entry.id   AF-A0A7W4P6X9-F1
#
_cell.length_a   1.000
_cell.length_b   1.000
_cell.length_c   1.000
_cell.angle_alpha   90.00
_cell.angle_beta   90.00
_cell.angle_gamma   90.00
#
_symmetry.space_group_name_H-M   'P 1'
#
loop_
_entity.id
_entity.type
_entity.pdbx_description
1 polymer ?
#
loop_
_entity_poly.entity_id
_entity_poly.type
_entity_poly.pdbx_seq_one_letter_code
_entity_poly.pdbx_strand_id
1 'polypeptide(L)'
;MPVQPVSILPAQFVPGVTTALYASPGGVLTRIDALGVCNVATVAVQITIYLVPAGGEAGPANATTFNQTLLPGQSWNSPNEIGKVLGPGDAIAAVATAGAALTISAGGLQVTPS
;
A
#
# COMPACT_ATOMS: atom_id res chain seq x y z
N MET A 1 25.88 0.54 4.29
CA MET A 1 24.47 0.72 3.87
C MET A 1 23.60 0.57 5.10
N PRO A 2 23.02 1.65 5.63
CA PRO A 2 22.08 1.55 6.74
C PRO A 2 20.78 0.87 6.27
N VAL A 3 20.30 -0.08 7.07
CA VAL A 3 18.99 -0.72 6.91
C VAL A 3 18.19 -0.38 8.15
N GLN A 4 17.03 0.23 7.98
CA GLN A 4 16.19 0.70 9.08
C GLN A 4 14.77 0.13 8.95
N PRO A 5 14.24 -0.55 9.99
CA PRO A 5 12.83 -0.89 10.07
C PRO A 5 12.00 0.37 10.10
N VAL A 6 10.95 0.43 9.27
CA VAL A 6 10.06 1.59 9.18
C VAL A 6 8.61 1.14 9.09
N SER A 7 7.73 1.91 9.74
CA SER A 7 6.31 1.88 9.49
C SER A 7 6.05 2.66 8.20
N ILE A 8 6.03 1.98 7.06
CA ILE A 8 5.87 2.56 5.72
C ILE A 8 4.56 3.35 5.63
N LEU A 9 3.46 2.73 6.09
CA LEU A 9 2.18 3.38 6.30
C LEU A 9 1.76 3.19 7.76
N PRO A 10 1.56 4.27 8.54
CA PRO A 10 0.78 4.15 9.76
C PRO A 10 -0.66 3.72 9.41
N ALA A 11 -1.37 3.15 10.39
CA ALA A 11 -2.76 2.77 10.20
C ALA A 11 -3.61 4.00 9.83
N GLN A 12 -4.20 3.97 8.63
CA GLN A 12 -5.02 5.06 8.12
C GLN A 12 -6.16 4.54 7.26
N PHE A 13 -7.18 5.37 7.05
CA PHE A 13 -8.30 5.04 6.18
C PHE A 13 -7.90 5.06 4.71
N VAL A 14 -8.40 4.11 3.93
CA VAL A 14 -8.24 4.11 2.48
C VAL A 14 -9.25 5.09 1.87
N PRO A 15 -8.79 6.03 1.01
CA PRO A 15 -9.67 6.99 0.35
C PRO A 15 -10.53 6.34 -0.74
N GLY A 16 -11.68 6.96 -1.04
CA GLY A 16 -12.59 6.54 -2.12
C GLY A 16 -12.15 6.96 -3.52
N VAL A 17 -11.00 7.62 -3.62
CA VAL A 17 -10.36 8.05 -4.87
C VAL A 17 -8.91 7.61 -4.82
N THR A 18 -8.37 7.15 -5.95
CA THR A 18 -6.98 6.70 -6.04
C THR A 18 -6.02 7.79 -5.56
N THR A 19 -5.32 7.49 -4.47
CA THR A 19 -4.42 8.44 -3.81
C THR A 19 -3.11 7.73 -3.46
N ALA A 20 -1.99 8.42 -3.66
CA ALA A 20 -0.68 7.97 -3.18
C ALA A 20 -0.62 8.13 -1.65
N LEU A 21 -0.49 7.01 -0.93
CA LEU A 21 -0.43 6.98 0.52
C LEU A 21 1.00 6.99 1.07
N TYR A 22 1.96 6.60 0.23
CA TYR A 22 3.39 6.63 0.53
C TYR A 22 4.20 6.81 -0.74
N ALA A 23 5.33 7.50 -0.63
CA ALA A 23 6.35 7.58 -1.66
C ALA A 23 7.72 7.27 -1.03
N SER A 24 8.50 6.39 -1.68
CA SER A 24 9.84 6.05 -1.22
C SER A 24 10.74 7.28 -1.29
N PRO A 25 11.43 7.66 -0.20
CA PRO A 25 12.32 8.82 -0.21
C PRO A 25 13.40 8.73 -1.29
N GLY A 26 13.88 9.89 -1.74
CA GLY A 26 14.99 9.96 -2.69
C GLY A 26 16.24 9.25 -2.16
N GLY A 27 16.86 8.43 -3.01
CA GLY A 27 18.04 7.64 -2.64
C GLY A 27 17.75 6.51 -1.64
N VAL A 28 16.50 6.07 -1.47
CA VAL A 28 16.13 4.95 -0.57
C VAL A 28 15.36 3.88 -1.33
N LEU A 29 15.74 2.62 -1.09
CA LEU A 29 14.96 1.46 -1.49
C LEU A 29 14.05 1.05 -0.32
N THR A 30 12.74 1.03 -0.55
CA THR A 30 11.77 0.62 0.49
C THR A 30 11.26 -0.78 0.17
N ARG A 31 11.50 -1.75 1.04
CA ARG A 31 10.92 -3.09 0.93
C ARG A 31 9.67 -3.20 1.78
N ILE A 32 8.59 -3.72 1.20
CA ILE A 32 7.34 -4.01 1.91
C ILE A 32 7.45 -5.42 2.50
N ASP A 33 7.39 -5.56 3.82
CA ASP A 33 7.43 -6.87 4.48
C ASP A 33 6.05 -7.32 4.96
N ALA A 34 5.17 -6.36 5.27
CA ALA A 34 3.78 -6.61 5.59
C ALA A 34 2.91 -5.46 5.08
N LEU A 35 1.78 -5.80 4.45
CA LEU A 35 0.73 -4.85 4.13
C LEU A 35 -0.61 -5.48 4.50
N GLY A 36 -1.25 -4.91 5.52
CA GLY A 36 -2.52 -5.36 6.05
C GLY A 36 -3.63 -4.37 5.75
N VAL A 37 -4.80 -4.92 5.44
CA VAL A 37 -6.05 -4.18 5.21
C VAL A 37 -7.13 -4.78 6.10
N CYS A 38 -7.90 -3.93 6.78
CA CYS A 38 -9.02 -4.36 7.61
C CYS A 38 -10.29 -3.63 7.17
N ASN A 39 -11.38 -4.38 6.97
CA ASN A 39 -12.68 -3.80 6.72
C ASN A 39 -13.38 -3.51 8.06
N VAL A 40 -13.54 -2.22 8.36
CA VAL A 40 -14.21 -1.74 9.57
C VAL A 40 -15.67 -1.36 9.33
N ALA A 41 -16.15 -1.47 8.09
CA ALA A 41 -17.54 -1.24 7.75
C ALA A 41 -18.42 -2.48 7.97
N THR A 42 -19.73 -2.27 7.95
CA THR A 42 -20.77 -3.30 8.08
C THR A 42 -21.13 -3.97 6.75
N VAL A 43 -20.51 -3.55 5.65
CA VAL A 43 -20.75 -4.04 4.28
C VAL A 43 -19.46 -4.55 3.65
N ALA A 44 -19.58 -5.40 2.62
CA ALA A 44 -18.44 -5.82 1.83
C ALA A 44 -17.89 -4.64 1.03
N VAL A 45 -16.57 -4.43 1.06
CA VAL A 45 -15.89 -3.34 0.38
C VAL A 45 -14.70 -3.89 -0.40
N GLN A 46 -14.45 -3.30 -1.57
CA GLN A 46 -13.33 -3.70 -2.41
C GLN A 46 -12.17 -2.72 -2.29
N ILE A 47 -10.96 -3.25 -2.36
CA ILE A 47 -9.72 -2.48 -2.42
C ILE A 47 -8.94 -2.79 -3.69
N THR A 48 -8.32 -1.75 -4.23
CA THR A 48 -7.31 -1.85 -5.27
C THR A 48 -6.04 -1.16 -4.78
N ILE A 49 -4.90 -1.84 -4.93
CA ILE A 49 -3.58 -1.37 -4.53
C ILE A 49 -2.71 -1.31 -5.78
N TYR A 50 -1.96 -0.22 -5.88
CA TYR A 50 -1.04 0.07 -6.97
C TYR A 50 0.35 0.32 -6.42
N LEU A 51 1.36 -0.24 -7.09
CA LEU A 51 2.77 0.13 -6.88
C LEU A 51 3.19 1.00 -8.06
N VAL A 52 3.10 2.31 -7.87
CA VAL A 52 3.31 3.30 -8.93
C VAL A 52 4.79 3.62 -9.06
N PRO A 53 5.41 3.41 -10.24
CA PRO A 53 6.78 3.83 -10.47
C PRO A 53 6.94 5.35 -10.36
N ALA A 54 8.13 5.82 -10.00
CA ALA A 54 8.43 7.25 -9.91
C ALA A 54 8.03 8.01 -11.19
N GLY A 55 7.20 9.05 -11.04
CA GLY A 55 6.68 9.87 -12.15
C GLY A 55 5.55 9.22 -12.97
N GLY A 56 5.10 8.02 -12.58
CA GLY A 56 3.94 7.36 -13.19
C GLY A 56 2.61 7.74 -12.53
N GLU A 57 1.53 7.23 -13.11
CA GLU A 57 0.17 7.38 -12.61
C GLU A 57 -0.41 6.01 -12.21
N ALA A 58 -1.27 5.98 -11.20
CA ALA A 58 -1.96 4.76 -10.79
C ALA A 58 -2.97 4.32 -11.87
N GLY A 59 -2.88 3.06 -12.29
CA GLY A 59 -3.72 2.51 -13.35
C GLY A 59 -3.60 0.98 -13.45
N PRO A 60 -4.30 0.35 -14.41
CA PRO A 60 -4.33 -1.11 -14.54
C PRO A 60 -2.94 -1.74 -14.73
N ALA A 61 -2.00 -1.00 -15.33
CA ALA A 61 -0.65 -1.47 -15.62
C ALA A 61 0.23 -1.63 -14.36
N ASN A 62 -0.10 -0.96 -13.26
CA ASN A 62 0.64 -1.02 -12.00
C ASN A 62 -0.24 -1.45 -10.81
N ALA A 63 -1.42 -1.98 -11.11
CA ALA A 63 -2.31 -2.59 -10.12
C ALA A 63 -1.73 -3.96 -9.72
N THR A 64 -1.30 -4.05 -8.46
CA THR A 64 -0.82 -5.29 -7.88
C THR A 64 -1.96 -6.07 -7.22
N THR A 65 -2.94 -5.37 -6.65
CA THR A 65 -4.18 -5.97 -6.18
C THR A 65 -5.34 -5.23 -6.84
N PHE A 66 -6.27 -5.94 -7.48
CA PHE A 66 -7.38 -5.32 -8.19
C PHE A 66 -8.74 -5.84 -7.72
N ASN A 67 -9.60 -4.94 -7.24
CA ASN A 67 -10.97 -5.23 -6.79
C ASN A 67 -11.05 -6.40 -5.78
N GLN A 68 -10.10 -6.49 -4.86
CA GLN A 68 -10.12 -7.50 -3.82
C GLN A 68 -11.23 -7.19 -2.83
N THR A 69 -12.19 -8.11 -2.68
CA THR A 69 -13.33 -7.94 -1.77
C THR A 69 -12.97 -8.37 -0.35
N LEU A 70 -13.23 -7.51 0.62
CA LEU A 70 -13.14 -7.83 2.05
C LEU A 70 -14.55 -7.80 2.66
N LEU A 71 -14.91 -8.87 3.37
CA LEU A 71 -16.15 -8.95 4.14
C LEU A 71 -16.10 -8.05 5.39
N PRO A 72 -17.25 -7.69 5.98
CA PRO A 72 -17.30 -6.91 7.22
C PRO A 72 -16.46 -7.55 8.34
N GLY A 73 -15.61 -6.77 8.99
CA GLY A 73 -14.73 -7.23 10.07
C GLY A 73 -13.57 -8.13 9.62
N GLN A 74 -13.42 -8.39 8.31
CA GLN A 74 -12.33 -9.21 7.79
C GLN A 74 -11.04 -8.40 7.74
N SER A 75 -9.95 -9.03 8.18
CA SER A 75 -8.58 -8.57 7.93
C SER A 75 -7.94 -9.42 6.84
N TRP A 76 -7.20 -8.78 5.95
CA TRP A 76 -6.50 -9.41 4.85
C TRP A 76 -5.09 -8.82 4.73
N ASN A 77 -4.08 -9.69 4.77
CA ASN A 77 -2.71 -9.31 4.41
C ASN A 77 -2.54 -9.55 2.92
N SER A 78 -2.10 -8.53 2.19
CA SER A 78 -1.89 -8.66 0.74
C SER A 78 -0.62 -9.48 0.47
N PRO A 79 -0.71 -10.71 -0.05
CA PRO A 79 0.46 -11.53 -0.33
C PRO A 79 1.25 -11.00 -1.54
N ASN A 80 0.61 -10.20 -2.42
CA ASN A 80 1.27 -9.72 -3.63
C ASN A 80 2.20 -8.54 -3.38
N GLU A 81 1.93 -7.73 -2.34
CA GLU A 81 2.80 -6.61 -1.98
C GLU A 81 4.00 -7.05 -1.13
N ILE A 82 3.85 -8.16 -0.39
CA ILE A 82 4.90 -8.66 0.50
C ILE A 82 6.12 -9.09 -0.32
N GLY A 83 7.29 -8.57 0.06
CA GLY A 83 8.57 -8.83 -0.58
C GLY A 83 8.88 -7.94 -1.78
N LYS A 84 7.97 -7.04 -2.19
CA LYS A 84 8.23 -6.06 -3.25
C LYS A 84 9.17 -4.96 -2.74
N VAL A 85 10.00 -4.46 -3.66
CA VAL A 85 10.94 -3.37 -3.39
C VAL A 85 10.54 -2.19 -4.26
N LEU A 86 10.33 -1.05 -3.60
CA LEU A 86 10.06 0.24 -4.19
C LEU A 86 11.38 0.97 -4.38
N GLY A 87 11.63 1.40 -5.62
CA GLY A 87 12.73 2.27 -5.97
C GLY A 87 12.53 3.69 -5.41
N PRO A 88 13.56 4.54 -5.48
CA PRO A 88 13.43 5.95 -5.08
C PRO A 88 12.33 6.65 -5.87
N GLY A 89 11.37 7.26 -5.18
CA GLY A 89 10.23 7.94 -5.79
C GLY A 89 9.05 7.04 -6.18
N ASP A 90 9.17 5.72 -6.09
CA ASP A 90 8.03 4.82 -6.28
C ASP A 90 7.03 4.99 -5.13
N ALA A 91 5.75 4.87 -5.43
CA ALA A 91 4.66 5.13 -4.51
C ALA A 91 3.72 3.95 -4.32
N ILE A 92 3.17 3.82 -3.12
CA ILE A 92 2.04 2.93 -2.84
C ILE A 92 0.78 3.79 -2.95
N ALA A 93 -0.06 3.48 -3.93
CA ALA A 93 -1.37 4.11 -4.07
C ALA A 93 -2.48 3.09 -3.82
N ALA A 94 -3.58 3.53 -3.23
CA ALA A 94 -4.73 2.67 -2.99
C ALA A 94 -6.04 3.42 -3.18
N VAL A 95 -7.08 2.64 -3.47
CA VAL A 95 -8.47 3.11 -3.56
C VAL A 95 -9.40 2.05 -2.99
N ALA A 96 -10.39 2.49 -2.24
CA ALA A 96 -11.50 1.67 -1.79
C ALA A 96 -12.78 2.06 -2.54
N THR A 97 -13.68 1.10 -2.76
CA THR A 97 -15.01 1.41 -3.34
C THR A 97 -15.88 2.27 -2.41
N ALA A 98 -15.56 2.28 -1.11
CA ALA A 98 -16.16 3.17 -0.13
C ALA A 98 -15.04 3.77 0.73
N GLY A 99 -14.86 5.09 0.64
CA GLY A 99 -13.86 5.80 1.45
C GLY A 99 -14.13 5.63 2.95
N ALA A 100 -13.07 5.53 3.74
CA ALA A 100 -13.13 5.33 5.20
C ALA A 100 -13.82 4.03 5.68
N ALA A 101 -14.07 3.08 4.78
CA ALA A 101 -14.57 1.75 5.16
C ALA A 101 -13.44 0.73 5.42
N LEU A 102 -12.26 0.97 4.86
CA LEU A 102 -11.09 0.12 5.00
C LEU A 102 -9.97 0.89 5.71
N THR A 103 -9.26 0.21 6.60
CA THR A 103 -8.02 0.69 7.21
C THR A 103 -6.84 -0.07 6.62
N ILE A 104 -5.79 0.62 6.23
CA ILE A 104 -4.56 0.05 5.68
C ILE A 104 -3.37 0.41 6.57
N SER A 105 -2.44 -0.53 6.73
CA SER A 105 -1.16 -0.32 7.40
C SER A 105 -0.07 -1.14 6.73
N ALA A 106 1.13 -0.60 6.61
CA ALA A 106 2.26 -1.31 6.01
C ALA A 106 3.54 -1.09 6.81
N GLY A 107 4.31 -2.17 6.96
CA GLY A 107 5.60 -2.17 7.63
C GLY A 107 6.66 -2.82 6.75
N GLY A 108 7.90 -2.41 6.94
CA GLY A 108 9.02 -3.03 6.26
C GLY A 108 10.35 -2.36 6.55
N LEU A 109 11.21 -2.30 5.55
CA LEU A 109 12.59 -1.88 5.69
C LEU A 109 12.91 -0.80 4.66
N GLN A 110 13.62 0.23 5.09
CA GLN A 110 14.28 1.18 4.21
C GLN A 110 15.78 0.87 4.16
N VAL A 111 16.33 0.88 2.95
CA VAL A 111 17.75 0.65 2.68
C VAL A 111 18.28 1.86 1.94
N THR A 112 19.29 2.53 2.53
CA THR A 112 20.02 3.59 1.84
C THR A 112 21.29 2.99 1.22
N PRO A 113 21.38 2.90 -0.12
CA PRO A 113 22.64 2.57 -0.78
C PRO A 113 23.66 3.69 -0.49
N SER A 114 24.90 3.27 -0.21
CA SER A 114 26.03 4.16 0.08
C SER A 114 26.59 4.81 -1.17
#